data_AF-A0A3T3INA3-F1
#
_entry.id   AF-A0A3T3INA3-F1
#
_cell.length_a   1.000
_cell.length_b   1.000
_cell.length_c   1.000
_cell.angle_alpha   90.00
_cell.angle_beta   90.00
_cell.angle_gamma   90.00
#
_symmetry.space_group_name_H-M   'P 1'
#
loop_
_entity.id
_entity.type
_entity.pdbx_description
1 polymer ?
#
loop_
_entity_poly.entity_id
_entity_poly.type
_entity_poly.pdbx_seq_one_letter_code
_entity_poly.pdbx_strand_id
1 'polypeptide(L)'
;MMLNWKTMFVGLLLVSLIVSGRLANHYRDNAITYKEQRDTVTHKLTLANATITDMTKRQRDVAALDARYTKELADAKAENDALRRKLDNGGRVLVKGKCPVSSSAETSSASGMGNDATVELSPVAGRNVLGIRDGIISDQAALRTLQEYIRTQCLK
;
A
#
# COMPACT_ATOMS: atom_id res chain seq x y z
N MET A 1 29.52 74.95 42.38
CA MET A 1 28.21 74.35 42.03
C MET A 1 28.04 73.10 42.90
N MET A 2 27.38 73.22 44.06
CA MET A 2 27.27 72.12 45.02
C MET A 2 26.24 71.11 44.54
N LEU A 3 26.73 69.94 44.11
CA LEU A 3 25.88 68.82 43.73
C LEU A 3 25.15 68.32 44.98
N ASN A 4 23.83 68.46 45.01
CA ASN A 4 23.02 68.10 46.17
C ASN A 4 22.98 66.57 46.31
N TRP A 5 23.50 66.02 47.40
CA TRP A 5 23.55 64.56 47.66
C TRP A 5 22.24 63.86 47.27
N LYS A 6 21.08 64.47 47.58
CA LYS A 6 19.75 63.93 47.20
C LYS A 6 19.59 63.66 45.71
N THR A 7 20.11 64.53 44.82
CA THR A 7 19.99 64.34 43.37
C THR A 7 20.92 63.23 42.86
N MET A 8 22.05 62.97 43.53
CA MET A 8 22.90 61.80 43.20
C MET A 8 22.23 60.47 43.54
N PHE A 9 21.56 60.37 44.69
CA PHE A 9 20.82 59.15 45.07
C PHE A 9 19.66 58.86 44.12
N VAL A 10 18.90 59.88 43.74
CA VAL A 10 17.84 59.74 42.74
C VAL A 10 18.41 59.29 41.40
N GLY A 11 19.55 59.85 40.97
CA GLY A 11 20.24 59.42 39.75
C GLY A 11 20.67 57.95 39.77
N LEU A 12 21.28 57.49 40.88
CA LEU A 12 21.70 56.09 41.03
C LEU A 12 20.53 55.10 41.02
N LEU A 13 19.41 55.45 41.67
CA LEU A 13 18.21 54.61 41.67
C LEU A 13 17.62 54.46 40.25
N LEU A 14 17.58 55.56 39.48
CA LEU A 14 17.12 55.52 38.09
C LEU A 14 18.03 54.63 37.24
N VAL A 15 19.36 54.75 37.38
CA VAL A 15 20.31 53.90 36.65
C VAL A 15 20.13 52.43 37.04
N SER A 16 20.01 52.12 38.34
CA SER A 16 19.79 50.76 38.83
C SER A 16 18.51 50.13 38.26
N LEU A 17 17.42 50.91 38.17
CA LEU A 17 16.15 50.44 37.62
C LEU A 17 16.25 50.16 36.12
N ILE A 18 16.95 51.02 35.37
CA ILE A 18 17.21 50.83 33.94
C ILE A 18 18.04 49.56 33.70
N VAL A 19 19.12 49.35 34.48
CA VAL A 19 19.97 48.16 34.36
C VAL A 19 19.18 46.89 34.69
N SER A 20 18.37 46.91 35.75
CA SER A 20 17.53 45.77 36.14
C SER A 20 16.48 45.46 35.07
N GLY A 21 15.86 46.47 34.47
CA GLY A 21 14.91 46.30 33.37
C GLY A 21 15.57 45.71 32.11
N ARG A 22 16.76 46.20 31.74
CA ARG A 22 17.57 45.65 30.62
C ARG A 22 17.91 44.18 30.86
N LEU A 23 18.35 43.84 32.06
CA LEU A 23 18.73 42.48 32.43
C LEU A 23 17.51 41.53 32.43
N ALA A 24 16.40 41.95 33.03
CA ALA A 24 15.14 41.20 33.02
C ALA A 24 14.63 40.96 31.60
N ASN A 25 14.69 41.98 30.73
CA ASN A 25 14.29 41.83 29.33
C ASN A 25 15.22 40.87 28.58
N HIS A 26 16.54 40.97 28.76
CA HIS A 26 17.49 40.05 28.14
C HIS A 26 17.26 38.58 28.53
N TYR A 27 17.00 38.29 29.81
CA TYR A 27 16.67 36.93 30.24
C TYR A 27 15.30 36.45 29.75
N ARG A 28 14.31 37.35 29.71
CA ARG A 28 12.98 37.03 29.15
C ARG A 28 13.06 36.69 27.67
N ASP A 29 13.77 37.50 26.89
CA ASP A 29 13.95 37.28 25.46
C ASP A 29 14.69 35.96 25.20
N ASN A 30 15.76 35.69 25.95
CA ASN A 30 16.47 34.41 25.88
C ASN A 30 15.57 33.22 26.26
N ALA A 31 14.74 33.34 27.30
CA ALA A 31 13.82 32.27 27.68
C ALA A 31 12.76 32.00 26.59
N ILE A 32 12.27 33.05 25.94
CA ILE A 32 11.31 32.94 24.83
C ILE A 32 11.98 32.27 23.62
N THR A 33 13.20 32.69 23.25
CA THR A 33 13.91 32.12 22.09
C THR A 33 14.25 30.65 22.30
N TYR A 34 14.74 30.25 23.49
CA TYR A 34 15.00 28.84 23.78
C TYR A 34 13.72 28.00 23.80
N LYS A 35 12.61 28.55 24.32
CA LYS A 35 11.32 27.87 24.28
C LYS A 35 10.88 27.63 22.83
N GLU A 36 10.93 28.66 22.00
CA GLU A 36 10.58 28.58 20.57
C GLU A 36 11.46 27.56 19.82
N GLN A 37 12.77 27.55 20.08
CA GLN A 37 13.68 26.56 19.51
C GLN A 37 13.32 25.13 19.91
N ARG A 38 13.06 24.89 21.20
CA ARG A 38 12.65 23.55 21.67
C ARG A 38 11.31 23.14 21.07
N ASP A 39 10.32 24.04 21.04
CA ASP A 39 9.00 23.74 20.52
C ASP A 39 9.10 23.42 19.02
N THR A 40 9.94 24.15 18.28
CA THR A 40 10.24 23.88 16.87
C THR A 40 10.89 22.51 16.67
N VAL A 41 11.91 22.17 17.47
CA VAL A 41 12.59 20.87 17.36
C VAL A 41 11.67 19.74 17.76
N THR A 42 10.89 19.89 18.83
CA THR A 42 9.93 18.90 19.31
C THR A 42 8.84 18.65 18.27
N HIS A 43 8.34 19.72 17.63
CA HIS A 43 7.38 19.61 16.55
C HIS A 43 7.96 18.86 15.34
N LYS A 44 9.18 19.22 14.90
CA LYS A 44 9.87 18.54 13.78
C LYS A 44 10.13 17.07 14.09
N LEU A 45 10.55 16.75 15.31
CA LEU A 45 10.78 15.38 15.76
C LEU A 45 9.48 14.58 15.78
N THR A 46 8.40 15.17 16.28
CA THR A 46 7.07 14.54 16.30
C THR A 46 6.57 14.26 14.88
N LEU A 47 6.74 15.22 13.97
CA LEU A 47 6.39 15.04 12.56
C LEU A 47 7.20 13.90 11.92
N ALA A 48 8.52 13.90 12.11
CA ALA A 48 9.40 12.84 11.59
C ALA A 48 9.01 11.45 12.13
N ASN A 49 8.74 11.35 13.43
CA ASN A 49 8.28 10.10 14.05
C ASN A 49 6.93 9.64 13.51
N ALA A 50 5.99 10.57 13.28
CA ALA A 50 4.71 10.25 12.67
C ALA A 50 4.90 9.73 11.24
N THR A 51 5.75 10.37 10.43
CA THR A 51 6.06 9.91 9.07
C THR A 51 6.74 8.54 9.06
N ILE A 52 7.71 8.29 9.94
CA ILE A 52 8.39 6.99 10.06
C ILE A 52 7.39 5.89 10.45
N THR A 53 6.50 6.17 11.40
CA THR A 53 5.47 5.23 11.84
C THR A 53 4.53 4.89 10.69
N ASP A 54 4.09 5.89 9.92
CA ASP A 54 3.24 5.68 8.75
C ASP A 54 3.97 4.86 7.67
N MET A 55 5.21 5.21 7.34
CA MET A 55 6.04 4.45 6.38
C MET A 55 6.20 2.99 6.80
N THR A 56 6.49 2.74 8.09
CA THR A 56 6.66 1.38 8.64
C THR A 56 5.37 0.58 8.55
N LYS A 57 4.22 1.22 8.81
CA LYS A 57 2.91 0.58 8.69
C LYS A 57 2.62 0.19 7.24
N ARG A 58 2.80 1.12 6.29
CA ARG A 58 2.61 0.86 4.86
C ARG A 58 3.51 -0.29 4.37
N GLN A 59 4.78 -0.33 4.79
CA GLN A 59 5.68 -1.43 4.44
C GLN A 59 5.17 -2.78 4.92
N ARG A 60 4.67 -2.87 6.17
CA ARG A 60 4.08 -4.10 6.69
C ARG A 60 2.83 -4.50 5.93
N ASP A 61 1.96 -3.55 5.62
CA ASP A 61 0.71 -3.81 4.89
C ASP A 61 1.00 -4.29 3.46
N VAL A 62 2.00 -3.70 2.78
CA VAL A 62 2.46 -4.14 1.45
C VAL A 62 3.10 -5.53 1.51
N ALA A 63 3.92 -5.82 2.52
CA ALA A 63 4.51 -7.14 2.69
C ALA A 63 3.45 -8.22 2.95
N ALA A 64 2.41 -7.89 3.72
CA ALA A 64 1.28 -8.81 3.95
C ALA A 64 0.48 -9.05 2.66
N LEU A 65 0.27 -8.00 1.86
CA LEU A 65 -0.38 -8.10 0.56
C LEU A 65 0.43 -9.02 -0.38
N ASP A 66 1.73 -8.77 -0.50
CA ASP A 66 2.63 -9.58 -1.32
C ASP A 66 2.64 -11.06 -0.90
N ALA A 67 2.78 -11.34 0.40
CA ALA A 67 2.77 -12.71 0.92
C ALA A 67 1.47 -13.46 0.59
N ARG A 68 0.32 -12.77 0.71
CA ARG A 68 -0.98 -13.35 0.38
C ARG A 68 -1.07 -13.71 -1.10
N TYR A 69 -0.76 -12.78 -2.00
CA TYR A 69 -0.92 -13.01 -3.44
C TYR A 69 0.16 -13.94 -4.01
N THR A 70 1.36 -13.94 -3.45
CA THR A 70 2.40 -14.93 -3.78
C THR A 70 1.95 -16.34 -3.44
N LYS A 71 1.33 -16.54 -2.26
CA LYS A 71 0.77 -17.84 -1.89
C LYS A 71 -0.37 -18.26 -2.83
N GLU A 72 -1.34 -17.38 -3.06
CA GLU A 72 -2.47 -17.69 -3.94
C GLU A 72 -2.02 -18.01 -5.38
N LEU A 73 -0.99 -17.32 -5.88
CA LEU A 73 -0.38 -17.58 -7.18
C LEU A 73 0.34 -18.94 -7.22
N ALA A 74 1.12 -19.26 -6.18
CA ALA A 74 1.83 -20.54 -6.08
C ALA A 74 0.85 -21.72 -6.01
N ASP A 75 -0.22 -21.60 -5.21
CA ASP A 75 -1.26 -22.63 -5.09
C ASP A 75 -1.96 -22.87 -6.44
N ALA A 76 -2.32 -21.80 -7.15
CA ALA A 76 -2.97 -21.89 -8.47
C ALA A 76 -2.05 -22.49 -9.55
N LYS A 77 -0.74 -22.16 -9.52
CA LYS A 77 0.26 -22.78 -10.40
C LYS A 77 0.45 -24.26 -10.10
N ALA A 78 0.53 -24.63 -8.82
CA ALA A 78 0.63 -26.02 -8.42
C ALA A 78 -0.57 -26.87 -8.88
N GLU A 79 -1.78 -26.31 -8.84
CA GLU A 79 -2.97 -26.95 -9.39
C GLU A 79 -2.86 -27.12 -10.91
N ASN A 80 -2.43 -26.09 -11.65
CA ASN A 80 -2.23 -26.18 -13.10
C ASN A 80 -1.18 -27.25 -13.45
N ASP A 81 -0.06 -27.28 -12.74
CA ASP A 81 1.00 -28.27 -12.94
C ASP A 81 0.55 -29.70 -12.62
N ALA A 82 -0.32 -29.87 -11.62
CA ALA A 82 -0.95 -31.17 -11.36
C ALA A 82 -1.83 -31.63 -12.53
N LEU A 83 -2.55 -30.71 -13.17
CA LEU A 83 -3.35 -31.01 -14.37
C LEU A 83 -2.46 -31.33 -15.58
N ARG A 84 -1.35 -30.62 -15.76
CA ARG A 84 -0.35 -30.92 -16.81
C ARG A 84 0.19 -32.33 -16.65
N ARG A 85 0.66 -32.68 -15.44
CA ARG A 85 1.13 -34.03 -15.11
C ARG A 85 0.06 -35.10 -15.36
N LYS A 86 -1.21 -34.82 -15.06
CA LYS A 86 -2.31 -35.74 -15.34
C LYS A 86 -2.48 -36.01 -16.83
N LEU A 87 -2.41 -34.98 -17.68
CA LEU A 87 -2.48 -35.13 -19.14
C LEU A 87 -1.26 -35.88 -19.70
N ASP A 88 -0.06 -35.57 -19.22
CA ASP A 88 1.17 -36.23 -19.68
C ASP A 88 1.20 -37.72 -19.33
N ASN A 89 0.53 -38.11 -18.23
CA ASN A 89 0.30 -39.51 -17.86
C ASN A 89 -0.87 -40.18 -18.61
N GLY A 90 -1.42 -39.54 -19.64
CA GLY A 90 -2.54 -40.07 -20.45
C GLY A 90 -3.92 -39.93 -19.81
N GLY A 91 -4.03 -39.21 -18.69
CA GLY A 91 -5.30 -38.93 -18.04
C GLY A 91 -6.13 -37.84 -18.74
N ARG A 92 -7.38 -37.67 -18.31
CA ARG A 92 -8.31 -36.65 -18.83
C ARG A 92 -8.52 -35.50 -17.85
N VAL A 93 -8.63 -34.28 -18.35
CA VAL A 93 -8.94 -33.06 -17.58
C VAL A 93 -10.29 -32.49 -18.04
N LEU A 94 -11.10 -32.03 -17.09
CA LEU A 94 -12.39 -31.41 -17.37
C LEU A 94 -12.21 -29.90 -17.50
N VAL A 95 -12.81 -29.33 -18.54
CA VAL A 95 -12.86 -27.88 -18.77
C VAL A 95 -14.31 -27.45 -18.70
N LYS A 96 -14.60 -26.45 -17.87
CA LYS A 96 -15.93 -25.86 -17.80
C LYS A 96 -16.15 -25.02 -19.06
N GLY A 97 -16.92 -25.55 -20.01
CA GLY A 97 -17.36 -24.84 -21.21
C GLY A 97 -18.79 -24.31 -21.05
N LYS A 98 -19.08 -23.19 -21.72
CA LYS A 98 -20.45 -22.72 -21.95
C LYS A 98 -20.58 -22.42 -23.45
N CYS A 99 -21.44 -23.15 -24.15
CA CYS A 99 -21.78 -22.86 -25.53
C CYS A 99 -23.11 -22.07 -25.55
N PRO A 100 -23.10 -20.76 -25.82
CA PRO A 100 -24.33 -20.03 -26.07
C PRO A 100 -24.91 -20.48 -27.43
N VAL A 101 -26.12 -21.04 -27.41
CA VAL A 101 -26.88 -21.33 -28.64
C VAL A 101 -27.45 -20.01 -29.15
N SER A 102 -27.21 -19.68 -30.42
CA SER A 102 -27.80 -18.48 -31.03
C SER A 102 -29.33 -18.58 -31.04
N SER A 103 -30.02 -17.49 -30.66
CA SER A 103 -31.48 -17.42 -30.56
C SER A 103 -32.23 -17.47 -31.91
N SER A 104 -31.53 -17.76 -33.00
CA SER A 104 -32.07 -17.87 -34.36
C SER A 104 -32.35 -19.31 -34.78
N ALA A 105 -32.15 -20.30 -33.90
CA ALA A 105 -32.39 -21.70 -34.24
C ALA A 105 -33.88 -21.95 -34.46
N GLU A 106 -34.22 -22.36 -35.68
CA GLU A 106 -35.55 -22.88 -36.05
C GLU A 106 -36.05 -23.91 -35.04
N THR A 107 -37.37 -23.95 -34.88
CA THR A 107 -38.18 -24.83 -34.02
C THR A 107 -37.42 -26.08 -33.59
N SER A 108 -37.08 -26.17 -32.30
CA SER A 108 -36.40 -27.32 -31.71
C SER A 108 -37.13 -28.63 -32.06
N SER A 109 -36.55 -29.40 -32.97
CA SER A 109 -36.95 -30.78 -33.20
C SER A 109 -36.57 -31.62 -31.98
N ALA A 110 -37.29 -32.73 -31.76
CA ALA A 110 -37.15 -33.57 -30.58
C ALA A 110 -35.67 -33.83 -30.23
N SER A 111 -35.32 -33.62 -28.96
CA SER A 111 -33.95 -33.78 -28.44
C SER A 111 -33.48 -35.24 -28.56
N GLY A 112 -32.94 -35.59 -29.71
CA GLY A 112 -32.16 -36.80 -29.92
C GLY A 112 -30.70 -36.52 -29.59
N MET A 113 -30.12 -37.26 -28.64
CA MET A 113 -28.68 -37.29 -28.45
C MET A 113 -28.05 -37.84 -29.74
N GLY A 114 -27.38 -36.99 -30.53
CA GLY A 114 -26.63 -37.45 -31.68
C GLY A 114 -25.52 -38.40 -31.23
N ASN A 115 -25.44 -39.59 -31.82
CA ASN A 115 -24.30 -40.50 -31.65
C ASN A 115 -23.13 -40.03 -32.50
N ASP A 116 -22.65 -38.81 -32.24
CA ASP A 116 -21.46 -38.27 -32.88
C ASP A 116 -20.20 -38.80 -32.19
N ALA A 117 -19.09 -38.85 -32.92
CA ALA A 117 -17.82 -39.30 -32.38
C ALA A 117 -17.35 -38.36 -31.25
N THR A 118 -16.68 -38.92 -30.25
CA THR A 118 -16.05 -38.10 -29.21
C THR A 118 -15.01 -37.18 -29.85
N VAL A 119 -15.17 -35.87 -29.69
CA VAL A 119 -14.17 -34.88 -30.12
C VAL A 119 -13.01 -34.91 -29.13
N GLU A 120 -11.90 -35.52 -29.52
CA GLU A 120 -10.65 -35.47 -28.76
C GLU A 120 -9.75 -34.35 -29.30
N LEU A 121 -9.34 -33.45 -28.40
CA LEU A 121 -8.30 -32.46 -28.71
C LEU A 121 -6.98 -33.17 -28.97
N SER A 122 -6.21 -32.66 -29.93
CA SER A 122 -4.85 -33.17 -30.14
C SER A 122 -4.01 -33.00 -28.85
N PRO A 123 -3.03 -33.87 -28.59
CA PRO A 123 -2.16 -33.74 -27.40
C PRO A 123 -1.48 -32.36 -27.29
N VAL A 124 -1.18 -31.74 -28.43
CA VAL A 124 -0.62 -30.37 -28.50
C VAL A 124 -1.66 -29.34 -28.08
N ALA A 125 -2.90 -29.44 -28.59
CA ALA A 125 -3.97 -28.52 -28.23
C ALA A 125 -4.32 -28.59 -26.73
N GLY A 126 -4.34 -29.80 -26.14
CA GLY A 126 -4.57 -29.98 -24.70
C GLY A 126 -3.52 -29.28 -23.83
N ARG A 127 -2.23 -29.39 -24.19
CA ARG A 127 -1.14 -28.69 -23.49
C ARG A 127 -1.23 -27.17 -23.65
N ASN A 128 -1.59 -26.68 -24.83
CA ASN A 128 -1.74 -25.24 -25.07
C ASN A 128 -2.84 -24.62 -24.19
N VAL A 129 -3.95 -25.32 -23.94
CA VAL A 129 -5.00 -24.84 -23.03
C VAL A 129 -4.48 -24.61 -21.61
N LEU A 130 -3.66 -25.52 -21.07
CA LEU A 130 -3.05 -25.36 -19.75
C LEU A 130 -1.93 -24.31 -19.74
N GLY A 131 -1.26 -24.09 -20.87
CA GLY A 131 -0.37 -22.95 -21.09
C GLY A 131 -1.09 -21.61 -20.99
N ILE A 132 -2.22 -21.46 -21.70
CA ILE A 132 -3.07 -20.27 -21.65
C ILE A 132 -3.59 -20.04 -20.22
N ARG A 133 -4.06 -21.11 -19.54
CA ARG A 133 -4.54 -21.00 -18.15
C ARG A 133 -3.45 -20.47 -17.21
N ASP A 134 -2.20 -20.90 -17.37
CA ASP A 134 -1.07 -20.44 -16.55
C ASP A 134 -0.77 -18.95 -16.76
N GLY A 135 -0.78 -18.50 -18.01
CA GLY A 135 -0.69 -17.07 -18.34
C GLY A 135 -1.81 -16.25 -17.68
N ILE A 136 -3.06 -16.70 -17.81
CA ILE A 136 -4.22 -16.04 -17.19
C ILE A 136 -4.11 -15.98 -15.66
N ILE A 137 -3.64 -17.07 -15.02
CA ILE A 137 -3.42 -17.10 -13.56
C ILE A 137 -2.42 -16.02 -13.15
N SER A 138 -1.30 -15.92 -13.87
CA SER A 138 -0.26 -14.92 -13.60
C SER A 138 -0.79 -13.50 -13.77
N ASP A 139 -1.48 -13.23 -14.89
CA ASP A 139 -2.00 -11.90 -15.21
C ASP A 139 -3.08 -11.47 -14.22
N GLN A 140 -4.01 -12.37 -13.87
CA GLN A 140 -5.06 -12.08 -12.89
C GLN A 140 -4.47 -11.84 -11.49
N ALA A 141 -3.45 -12.59 -11.10
CA ALA A 141 -2.75 -12.36 -9.83
C ALA A 141 -2.10 -10.97 -9.81
N ALA A 142 -1.37 -10.60 -10.87
CA ALA A 142 -0.74 -9.29 -10.99
C ALA A 142 -1.77 -8.15 -10.95
N LEU A 143 -2.85 -8.24 -11.74
CA LEU A 143 -3.90 -7.23 -11.80
C LEU A 143 -4.62 -7.08 -10.46
N ARG A 144 -4.98 -8.19 -9.81
CA ARG A 144 -5.72 -8.16 -8.54
C ARG A 144 -4.82 -7.63 -7.40
N THR A 145 -3.54 -7.97 -7.40
CA THR A 145 -2.55 -7.41 -6.45
C THR A 145 -2.40 -5.91 -6.65
N LEU A 146 -2.23 -5.46 -7.90
CA LEU A 146 -2.07 -4.04 -8.23
C LEU A 146 -3.31 -3.22 -7.87
N GLN A 147 -4.50 -3.71 -8.19
CA GLN A 147 -5.75 -3.05 -7.83
C GLN A 147 -5.88 -2.88 -6.32
N GLU A 148 -5.54 -3.93 -5.54
CA GLU A 148 -5.63 -3.87 -4.09
C GLU A 148 -4.55 -2.96 -3.49
N TYR A 149 -3.33 -2.98 -4.04
CA TYR A 149 -2.27 -2.04 -3.67
C TYR A 149 -2.73 -0.59 -3.86
N ILE A 150 -3.29 -0.25 -5.03
CA ILE A 150 -3.77 1.11 -5.31
C ILE A 150 -4.86 1.51 -4.31
N ARG A 151 -5.87 0.65 -4.08
CA ARG A 151 -6.96 0.93 -3.14
C ARG A 151 -6.50 1.10 -1.71
N THR A 152 -5.46 0.37 -1.29
CA THR A 152 -5.05 0.33 0.11
C THR A 152 -3.89 1.27 0.44
N GLN A 153 -3.03 1.60 -0.53
CA GLN A 153 -1.79 2.36 -0.31
C GLN A 153 -1.76 3.71 -1.03
N CYS A 154 -2.51 3.88 -2.13
CA CYS A 154 -2.50 5.11 -2.93
C CYS A 154 -3.75 5.96 -2.76
N LEU A 155 -4.92 5.34 -2.61
CA LEU A 155 -6.20 6.03 -2.46
C LEU A 155 -6.60 6.30 -0.99
N LYS A 156 -5.77 5.87 -0.05
CA LYS A 156 -5.88 6.19 1.39
C LYS A 156 -4.86 7.25 1.77
#